data_AF-F0STW3-F1
#
_entry.id   AF-F0STW3-F1
#
_cell.length_a   1.000
_cell.length_b   1.000
_cell.length_c   1.000
_cell.angle_alpha   90.00
_cell.angle_beta   90.00
_cell.angle_gamma   90.00
#
_symmetry.space_group_name_H-M   'P 1'
#
loop_
_entity.id
_entity.type
_entity.pdbx_description
1 polymer ?
#
loop_
_entity_poly.entity_id
_entity_poly.type
_entity_poly.pdbx_seq_one_letter_code
_entity_poly.pdbx_strand_id
1 'polypeptide(L)'
;MDEVNWKLLCEQNPEVFAASEWNIFSEEKRRKWHLPSQYCYLQAGGMNLRIGIIAAQKDYKEEDFLLAGVLFGSRIGNGVRTLIYFVAPDFNAVFFKAISQLGGSIIAKAVYWRKKLTPSLYLVRNYSTLSSKFTLEKFESGWNKWEKQINPVDRRNLLIIKQYFESLIQRRVRTVFKKKQILFCWGNLEIAEIKMRENRIELATKVRWTRNKDIVLKFQKTGWIDSAGKINEEFCQAVDGMIDLLENMEMTNGLEAKDKLALQLIYDKEAIKSQFGKWTACPWTFKEREVKLFDPYNLYFFQKNENEINIIIPVIEKPMFKIVCALIINAVLCCNHMGREENKPEVNIQWNGKIFLLCLSEYKEEIGLCSQWLKDMQDFPVIFLPDHWRDEGLRQLKE
;
A
#
# COMPACT_ATOMS: atom_id res chain seq x y z
N MET A 1 29.26 15.24 -5.32
CA MET A 1 28.45 15.44 -4.10
C MET A 1 29.10 14.61 -3.03
N ASP A 2 29.69 15.25 -2.03
CA ASP A 2 30.49 14.53 -1.04
C ASP A 2 29.62 13.57 -0.21
N GLU A 3 30.09 12.34 -0.12
CA GLU A 3 29.52 11.29 0.71
C GLU A 3 29.65 11.68 2.18
N VAL A 4 28.56 11.61 2.95
CA VAL A 4 28.59 11.96 4.37
C VAL A 4 29.34 10.86 5.12
N ASN A 5 30.40 11.21 5.84
CA ASN A 5 31.06 10.27 6.75
C ASN A 5 30.19 10.08 8.00
N TRP A 6 29.23 9.15 7.91
CA TRP A 6 28.26 8.87 8.97
C TRP A 6 28.91 8.43 10.28
N LYS A 7 30.03 7.70 10.23
CA LYS A 7 30.73 7.27 11.44
C LYS A 7 31.26 8.48 12.22
N LEU A 8 32.04 9.34 11.54
CA LEU A 8 32.58 10.54 12.16
C LEU A 8 31.48 11.45 12.71
N LEU A 9 30.40 11.63 11.95
CA LEU A 9 29.27 12.43 12.39
C LEU A 9 28.61 11.87 13.66
N CYS A 10 28.39 10.56 13.73
CA CYS A 10 27.79 9.93 14.91
C CYS A 10 28.71 10.00 16.13
N GLU A 11 30.03 9.88 15.93
CA GLU A 11 31.05 10.03 16.98
C GLU A 11 31.12 11.47 17.51
N GLN A 12 30.84 12.47 16.66
CA GLN A 12 30.81 13.89 17.04
C GLN A 12 29.51 14.33 17.75
N ASN A 13 28.46 13.50 17.77
CA ASN A 13 27.18 13.80 18.42
C ASN A 13 26.80 12.67 19.42
N PRO A 14 27.65 12.37 20.42
CA PRO A 14 27.45 11.24 21.33
C PRO A 14 26.17 11.37 22.18
N GLU A 15 25.69 12.59 22.44
CA GLU A 15 24.47 12.88 23.20
C GLU A 15 23.17 12.43 22.50
N VAL A 16 23.22 12.17 21.20
CA VAL A 16 22.08 11.70 20.41
C VAL A 16 21.88 10.19 20.55
N PHE A 17 22.97 9.45 20.74
CA PHE A 17 22.96 7.99 20.67
C PHE A 17 23.27 7.34 22.01
N ALA A 18 22.80 6.09 22.17
CA ALA A 18 23.02 5.31 23.38
C ALA A 18 24.31 4.46 23.35
N ALA A 19 25.14 4.63 22.32
CA ALA A 19 26.40 3.91 22.14
C ALA A 19 27.44 4.76 21.39
N SER A 20 28.69 4.35 21.54
CA SER A 20 29.88 4.85 20.84
C SER A 20 30.54 3.72 20.04
N GLU A 21 31.66 4.01 19.35
CA GLU A 21 32.48 3.03 18.61
C GLU A 21 31.73 2.35 17.45
N TRP A 22 31.23 3.19 16.54
CA TRP A 22 30.40 2.72 15.43
C TRP A 22 31.20 1.95 14.39
N ASN A 23 30.69 0.78 14.03
CA ASN A 23 31.18 -0.03 12.92
C ASN A 23 30.26 0.11 11.72
N ILE A 24 30.78 0.66 10.62
CA ILE A 24 30.06 0.74 9.34
C ILE A 24 29.94 -0.67 8.75
N PHE A 25 28.75 -1.01 8.29
CA PHE A 25 28.53 -2.24 7.51
C PHE A 25 29.12 -2.10 6.11
N SER A 26 30.07 -2.97 5.78
CA SER A 26 30.63 -3.06 4.44
C SER A 26 29.55 -3.43 3.41
N GLU A 27 29.77 -3.09 2.16
CA GLU A 27 28.87 -3.44 1.06
C GLU A 27 28.65 -4.96 0.95
N GLU A 28 29.69 -5.76 1.15
CA GLU A 28 29.60 -7.23 1.16
C GLU A 28 28.64 -7.75 2.23
N LYS A 29 28.72 -7.20 3.46
CA LYS A 29 27.80 -7.57 4.54
C LYS A 29 26.37 -7.14 4.23
N ARG A 30 26.18 -5.95 3.65
CA ARG A 30 24.85 -5.46 3.22
C ARG A 30 24.24 -6.37 2.17
N ARG A 31 25.01 -6.80 1.17
CA ARG A 31 24.58 -7.75 0.14
C ARG A 31 24.22 -9.11 0.74
N LYS A 32 25.06 -9.64 1.64
CA LYS A 32 24.83 -10.93 2.33
C LYS A 32 23.53 -10.92 3.14
N TRP A 33 23.15 -9.78 3.69
CA TRP A 33 21.92 -9.63 4.49
C TRP A 33 20.74 -9.08 3.70
N HIS A 34 20.88 -8.94 2.37
CA HIS A 34 19.87 -8.37 1.48
C HIS A 34 19.36 -6.99 1.94
N LEU A 35 20.24 -6.17 2.52
CA LEU A 35 19.90 -4.82 2.95
C LEU A 35 19.92 -3.86 1.76
N PRO A 36 18.94 -2.93 1.64
CA PRO A 36 18.93 -1.93 0.57
C PRO A 36 20.21 -1.08 0.57
N SER A 37 20.85 -0.96 -0.59
CA SER A 37 22.16 -0.31 -0.74
C SER A 37 22.11 1.22 -0.66
N GLN A 38 20.93 1.83 -0.83
CA GLN A 38 20.76 3.29 -0.77
C GLN A 38 20.94 3.90 0.64
N TYR A 39 21.02 3.06 1.68
CA TYR A 39 21.19 3.51 3.07
C TYR A 39 22.58 3.17 3.62
N CYS A 40 23.04 3.98 4.57
CA CYS A 40 24.22 3.67 5.37
C CYS A 40 23.78 2.97 6.67
N TYR A 41 24.52 1.94 7.08
CA TYR A 41 24.20 1.15 8.26
C TYR A 41 25.41 1.12 9.18
N LEU A 42 25.19 1.43 10.46
CA LEU A 42 26.19 1.36 11.50
C LEU A 42 25.68 0.49 12.64
N GLN A 43 26.57 -0.25 13.28
CA GLN A 43 26.25 -0.99 14.51
C GLN A 43 27.20 -0.65 15.63
N ALA A 44 26.66 -0.74 16.85
CA ALA A 44 27.39 -0.69 18.10
C ALA A 44 26.64 -1.50 19.17
N GLY A 45 27.16 -1.50 20.40
CA GLY A 45 26.53 -2.14 21.54
C GLY A 45 27.02 -3.57 21.82
N GLY A 46 26.69 -4.05 23.02
CA GLY A 46 27.17 -5.32 23.58
C GLY A 46 26.16 -6.45 23.47
N MET A 47 26.43 -7.56 24.17
CA MET A 47 25.58 -8.76 24.15
C MET A 47 24.15 -8.51 24.63
N ASN A 48 23.94 -7.55 25.54
CA ASN A 48 22.64 -7.29 26.19
C ASN A 48 21.78 -6.23 25.49
N LEU A 49 22.39 -5.39 24.65
CA LEU A 49 21.70 -4.36 23.89
C LEU A 49 22.48 -4.09 22.60
N ARG A 50 21.88 -4.46 21.48
CA ARG A 50 22.42 -4.16 20.15
C ARG A 50 21.83 -2.85 19.66
N ILE A 51 22.68 -2.01 19.06
CA ILE A 51 22.26 -0.70 18.59
C ILE A 51 22.64 -0.57 17.12
N GLY A 52 21.67 -0.23 16.29
CA GLY A 52 21.86 0.02 14.87
C GLY A 52 21.49 1.46 14.50
N ILE A 53 22.19 2.02 13.53
CA ILE A 53 21.82 3.24 12.83
C ILE A 53 21.54 2.87 11.38
N ILE A 54 20.43 3.36 10.85
CA ILE A 54 20.15 3.37 9.42
C ILE A 54 19.98 4.82 8.98
N ALA A 55 20.80 5.27 8.03
CA ALA A 55 20.85 6.66 7.60
C ALA A 55 20.52 6.83 6.12
N ALA A 56 19.56 7.72 5.85
CA ALA A 56 19.18 8.19 4.52
C ALA A 56 19.82 9.55 4.25
N GLN A 57 20.63 9.65 3.18
CA GLN A 57 21.27 10.91 2.78
C GLN A 57 20.37 11.80 1.91
N LYS A 58 19.38 11.21 1.24
CA LYS A 58 18.46 11.84 0.29
C LYS A 58 17.02 11.41 0.58
N ASP A 59 16.10 11.81 -0.29
CA ASP A 59 14.72 11.34 -0.31
C ASP A 59 14.66 9.80 -0.28
N TYR A 60 13.73 9.31 0.52
CA TYR A 60 13.48 7.88 0.73
C TYR A 60 11.98 7.63 0.68
N LYS A 61 11.60 6.37 0.48
CA LYS A 61 10.22 5.92 0.67
C LYS A 61 10.07 5.35 2.07
N GLU A 62 9.01 5.73 2.75
CA GLU A 62 8.75 5.37 4.15
C GLU A 62 8.71 3.85 4.35
N GLU A 63 8.03 3.12 3.47
CA GLU A 63 7.96 1.65 3.51
C GLU A 63 9.32 0.98 3.31
N ASP A 64 10.14 1.48 2.37
CA ASP A 64 11.46 0.92 2.09
C ASP A 64 12.44 1.21 3.23
N PHE A 65 12.36 2.40 3.82
CA PHE A 65 13.22 2.81 4.91
C PHE A 65 12.87 2.04 6.20
N LEU A 66 11.58 1.90 6.50
CA LEU A 66 11.11 1.11 7.64
C LEU A 66 11.49 -0.38 7.48
N LEU A 67 11.29 -0.96 6.29
CA LEU A 67 11.69 -2.34 6.00
C LEU A 67 13.19 -2.54 6.22
N ALA A 68 14.02 -1.63 5.70
CA ALA A 68 15.46 -1.72 5.87
C ALA A 68 15.89 -1.69 7.34
N GLY A 69 15.26 -0.85 8.16
CA GLY A 69 15.51 -0.78 9.60
C GLY A 69 15.10 -2.04 10.34
N VAL A 70 13.93 -2.61 10.03
CA VAL A 70 13.43 -3.85 10.65
C VAL A 70 14.30 -5.05 10.25
N LEU A 71 14.68 -5.16 8.98
CA LEU A 71 15.61 -6.18 8.49
C LEU A 71 16.94 -6.08 9.22
N PHE A 72 17.51 -4.88 9.27
CA PHE A 72 18.79 -4.64 9.92
C PHE A 72 18.73 -4.98 11.42
N GLY A 73 17.69 -4.50 12.11
CA GLY A 73 17.46 -4.78 13.52
C GLY A 73 17.31 -6.27 13.84
N SER A 74 16.52 -6.99 13.04
CA SER A 74 16.35 -8.43 13.19
C SER A 74 17.68 -9.18 13.05
N ARG A 75 18.54 -8.76 12.10
CA ARG A 75 19.83 -9.42 11.82
C ARG A 75 20.89 -9.14 12.87
N ILE A 76 21.01 -7.89 13.35
CA ILE A 76 21.99 -7.56 14.40
C ILE A 76 21.54 -8.04 15.78
N GLY A 77 20.22 -8.07 16.01
CA GLY A 77 19.63 -8.46 17.28
C GLY A 77 19.69 -9.95 17.55
N ASN A 78 19.46 -10.78 16.52
CA ASN A 78 19.41 -12.24 16.65
C ASN A 78 18.53 -12.70 17.84
N GLY A 79 17.35 -12.10 17.99
CA GLY A 79 16.41 -12.36 19.09
C GLY A 79 16.64 -11.54 20.36
N VAL A 80 17.74 -10.79 20.46
CA VAL A 80 18.02 -9.86 21.57
C VAL A 80 17.38 -8.49 21.29
N ARG A 81 17.00 -7.80 22.38
CA ARG A 81 16.50 -6.43 22.32
C ARG A 81 17.47 -5.52 21.59
N THR A 82 16.95 -4.85 20.56
CA THR A 82 17.73 -4.07 19.60
C THR A 82 17.13 -2.69 19.45
N LEU A 83 17.95 -1.65 19.53
CA LEU A 83 17.56 -0.27 19.31
C LEU A 83 18.03 0.19 17.93
N ILE A 84 17.09 0.59 17.07
CA ILE A 84 17.37 1.14 15.74
C ILE A 84 17.12 2.64 15.74
N TYR A 85 18.14 3.42 15.37
CA TYR A 85 18.02 4.84 15.06
C TYR A 85 17.83 5.02 13.56
N PHE A 86 16.67 5.53 13.15
CA PHE A 86 16.41 6.02 11.81
C PHE A 86 16.92 7.45 11.72
N VAL A 87 17.88 7.70 10.81
CA VAL A 87 18.49 9.02 10.59
C VAL A 87 18.11 9.50 9.20
N ALA A 88 17.44 10.65 9.09
CA ALA A 88 16.99 11.17 7.81
C ALA A 88 16.87 12.70 7.81
N PRO A 89 16.92 13.37 6.64
CA PRO A 89 16.80 14.82 6.56
C PRO A 89 15.41 15.33 6.98
N ASP A 90 14.39 14.53 6.72
CA ASP A 90 13.01 14.81 7.07
C ASP A 90 12.26 13.51 7.39
N PHE A 91 11.14 13.60 8.11
CA PHE A 91 10.25 12.48 8.44
C PHE A 91 8.79 12.89 8.29
N ASN A 92 8.00 11.98 7.76
CA ASN A 92 6.55 12.10 7.78
C ASN A 92 5.98 11.75 9.16
N ALA A 93 4.90 12.42 9.58
CA ALA A 93 4.17 12.09 10.81
C ALA A 93 3.71 10.62 10.85
N VAL A 94 3.31 10.07 9.70
CA VAL A 94 2.95 8.66 9.54
C VAL A 94 4.12 7.74 9.91
N PHE A 95 5.34 8.12 9.53
CA PHE A 95 6.54 7.34 9.84
C PHE A 95 6.77 7.25 11.35
N PHE A 96 6.61 8.35 12.08
CA PHE A 96 6.71 8.36 13.55
C PHE A 96 5.69 7.43 14.20
N LYS A 97 4.43 7.45 13.71
CA LYS A 97 3.39 6.55 14.21
C LYS A 97 3.72 5.09 13.90
N ALA A 98 4.22 4.78 12.71
CA ALA A 98 4.63 3.43 12.34
C ALA A 98 5.80 2.90 13.18
N ILE A 99 6.87 3.69 13.38
CA ILE A 99 7.98 3.25 14.25
C ILE A 99 7.59 3.14 15.72
N SER A 100 6.56 3.86 16.18
CA SER A 100 6.03 3.75 17.55
C SER A 100 5.30 2.42 17.82
N GLN A 101 4.92 1.70 16.75
CA GLN A 101 4.33 0.36 16.82
C GLN A 101 5.40 -0.74 16.87
N LEU A 102 6.69 -0.39 16.79
CA LEU A 102 7.81 -1.29 17.08
C LEU A 102 8.06 -1.29 18.59
N GLY A 103 8.00 -2.46 19.24
CA GLY A 103 8.06 -2.52 20.70
C GLY A 103 8.43 -3.86 21.32
N GLY A 104 8.58 -4.92 20.52
CA GLY A 104 9.05 -6.22 21.00
C GLY A 104 10.58 -6.29 21.05
N SER A 105 11.18 -7.10 20.19
CA SER A 105 12.64 -7.25 20.06
C SER A 105 13.32 -6.03 19.42
N ILE A 106 12.58 -5.20 18.67
CA ILE A 106 13.11 -3.98 18.05
C ILE A 106 12.42 -2.76 18.66
N ILE A 107 13.21 -1.82 19.14
CA ILE A 107 12.81 -0.46 19.51
C ILE A 107 13.33 0.49 18.47
N ALA A 108 12.53 1.47 18.07
CA ALA A 108 12.92 2.46 17.08
C ALA A 108 12.95 3.89 17.64
N LYS A 109 13.94 4.66 17.19
CA LYS A 109 14.07 6.10 17.44
C LYS A 109 14.33 6.82 16.13
N ALA A 110 13.84 8.06 16.02
CA ALA A 110 14.10 8.90 14.86
C ALA A 110 15.05 10.05 15.21
N VAL A 111 15.94 10.38 14.27
CA VAL A 111 16.96 11.42 14.41
C VAL A 111 16.99 12.25 13.13
N TYR A 112 16.76 13.56 13.26
CA TYR A 112 16.89 14.47 12.13
C TYR A 112 18.35 14.71 11.80
N TRP A 113 18.66 14.66 10.51
CA TRP A 113 19.95 15.01 9.93
C TRP A 113 19.85 16.33 9.18
N ARG A 114 20.75 17.29 9.45
CA ARG A 114 20.78 18.54 8.68
C ARG A 114 22.16 18.80 8.10
N LYS A 115 22.21 18.82 6.76
CA LYS A 115 23.35 19.32 5.98
C LYS A 115 23.29 20.86 5.92
N LYS A 116 23.56 21.54 7.03
CA LYS A 116 23.87 22.99 7.05
C LYS A 116 25.40 23.19 7.01
N LEU A 117 25.87 24.43 7.20
CA LEU A 117 27.31 24.74 7.34
C LEU A 117 28.01 23.86 8.40
N THR A 118 27.26 23.43 9.43
CA THR A 118 27.70 22.42 10.39
C THR A 118 26.71 21.23 10.38
N PRO A 119 27.14 20.05 9.90
CA PRO A 119 26.46 18.77 10.10
C PRO A 119 25.96 18.59 11.55
N SER A 120 24.68 18.34 11.75
CA SER A 120 24.11 18.14 13.10
C SER A 120 23.00 17.09 13.12
N LEU A 121 22.88 16.42 14.28
CA LEU A 121 21.90 15.36 14.54
C LEU A 121 20.99 15.76 15.70
N TYR A 122 19.69 15.53 15.57
CA TYR A 122 18.70 15.88 16.61
C TYR A 122 17.77 14.71 16.88
N LEU A 123 17.84 14.14 18.08
CA LEU A 123 16.92 13.09 18.52
C LEU A 123 15.49 13.64 18.63
N VAL A 124 14.53 12.96 18.01
CA VAL A 124 13.10 13.27 18.14
C VAL A 124 12.60 12.71 19.48
N ARG A 125 12.19 13.60 20.40
CA ARG A 125 11.84 13.22 21.79
C ARG A 125 10.34 12.94 22.00
N ASN A 126 9.44 13.57 21.24
CA ASN A 126 7.99 13.43 21.40
C ASN A 126 7.27 13.22 20.06
N TYR A 127 6.73 12.01 19.86
CA TYR A 127 5.91 11.71 18.69
C TYR A 127 4.46 12.22 18.82
N SER A 128 3.99 12.47 20.05
CA SER A 128 2.61 12.86 20.37
C SER A 128 2.21 14.27 19.90
N THR A 129 3.17 15.18 19.76
CA THR A 129 2.93 16.57 19.33
C THR A 129 2.97 16.75 17.82
N LEU A 130 3.36 15.72 17.07
CA LEU A 130 3.53 15.76 15.61
C LEU A 130 2.24 15.36 14.86
N SER A 131 1.07 15.55 15.49
CA SER A 131 -0.23 15.30 14.87
C SER A 131 -0.46 16.30 13.73
N SER A 132 0.08 16.02 12.55
CA SER A 132 -0.44 16.64 11.34
C SER A 132 -1.89 16.21 11.23
N LYS A 133 -2.79 17.20 11.21
CA LYS A 133 -4.21 16.98 11.01
C LYS A 133 -4.41 16.32 9.65
N PHE A 134 -4.69 15.02 9.66
CA PHE A 134 -5.12 14.30 8.48
C PHE A 134 -6.65 14.24 8.49
N THR A 135 -7.27 14.51 7.35
CA THR A 135 -8.73 14.54 7.23
C THR A 135 -9.12 13.52 6.19
N LEU A 136 -9.76 12.43 6.63
CA LEU A 136 -10.51 11.56 5.73
C LEU A 136 -11.81 12.27 5.41
N GLU A 137 -11.90 12.75 4.18
CA GLU A 137 -13.19 13.16 3.63
C GLU A 137 -13.89 11.91 3.09
N LYS A 138 -15.22 11.87 3.19
CA LYS A 138 -16.01 10.86 2.47
C LYS A 138 -15.69 10.98 0.99
N PHE A 139 -15.38 9.87 0.34
CA PHE A 139 -15.04 9.85 -1.07
C PHE A 139 -16.22 10.37 -1.90
N GLU A 140 -16.25 11.68 -2.20
CA GLU A 140 -17.03 12.21 -3.32
C GLU A 140 -16.32 11.80 -4.61
N SER A 141 -16.40 10.52 -4.93
CA SER A 141 -16.18 10.06 -6.29
C SER A 141 -17.46 9.52 -6.84
N GLY A 142 -17.53 9.61 -8.15
CA GLY A 142 -18.69 9.21 -8.89
C GLY A 142 -18.71 10.04 -10.14
N TRP A 143 -19.47 9.52 -11.09
CA TRP A 143 -19.73 10.15 -12.38
C TRP A 143 -20.08 11.64 -12.23
N ASN A 144 -20.87 12.01 -11.20
CA ASN A 144 -21.28 13.39 -10.91
C ASN A 144 -20.12 14.39 -10.75
N LYS A 145 -19.00 13.99 -10.11
CA LYS A 145 -17.85 14.88 -9.94
C LYS A 145 -17.09 15.07 -11.26
N TRP A 146 -16.97 14.00 -12.03
CA TRP A 146 -16.34 14.02 -13.35
C TRP A 146 -17.17 14.82 -14.35
N GLU A 147 -18.49 14.68 -14.34
CA GLU A 147 -19.42 15.46 -15.18
C GLU A 147 -19.29 16.98 -14.95
N LYS A 148 -19.06 17.41 -13.70
CA LYS A 148 -18.86 18.83 -13.36
C LYS A 148 -17.54 19.41 -13.89
N GLN A 149 -16.51 18.58 -14.07
CA GLN A 149 -15.16 19.01 -14.47
C GLN A 149 -14.93 18.99 -15.98
N ILE A 150 -15.81 18.31 -16.73
CA ILE A 150 -15.66 18.07 -18.16
C ILE A 150 -16.50 19.07 -18.97
N ASN A 151 -15.98 19.43 -20.15
CA ASN A 151 -16.70 20.27 -21.11
C ASN A 151 -18.08 19.70 -21.46
N PRO A 152 -19.11 20.52 -21.70
CA PRO A 152 -20.47 20.05 -21.98
C PRO A 152 -20.58 19.02 -23.12
N VAL A 153 -19.76 19.17 -24.18
CA VAL A 153 -19.70 18.23 -25.32
C VAL A 153 -19.20 16.85 -24.87
N ASP A 154 -18.17 16.82 -24.03
CA ASP A 154 -17.55 15.60 -23.52
C ASP A 154 -18.39 14.93 -22.41
N ARG A 155 -19.42 15.59 -21.87
CA ARG A 155 -20.37 14.97 -20.92
C ARG A 155 -21.20 13.87 -21.59
N ARG A 156 -21.67 14.11 -22.81
CA ARG A 156 -22.40 13.09 -23.58
C ARG A 156 -21.49 11.90 -23.87
N ASN A 157 -20.24 12.18 -24.22
CA ASN A 157 -19.22 11.16 -24.45
C ASN A 157 -19.00 10.30 -23.19
N LEU A 158 -18.85 10.94 -22.03
CA LEU A 158 -18.69 10.26 -20.76
C LEU A 158 -19.89 9.37 -20.42
N LEU A 159 -21.12 9.82 -20.69
CA LEU A 159 -22.34 9.07 -20.42
C LEU A 159 -22.46 7.81 -21.31
N ILE A 160 -22.08 7.91 -22.58
CA ILE A 160 -22.02 6.76 -23.48
C ILE A 160 -20.99 5.74 -22.98
N ILE A 161 -19.80 6.21 -22.58
CA ILE A 161 -18.75 5.34 -22.03
C ILE A 161 -19.21 4.67 -20.75
N LYS A 162 -19.86 5.42 -19.85
CA LYS A 162 -20.46 4.91 -18.63
C LYS A 162 -21.44 3.77 -18.93
N GLN A 163 -22.39 3.98 -19.85
CA GLN A 163 -23.39 2.97 -20.21
C GLN A 163 -22.77 1.68 -20.73
N TYR A 164 -21.76 1.78 -21.60
CA TYR A 164 -21.02 0.63 -22.10
C TYR A 164 -20.37 -0.16 -20.95
N PHE A 165 -19.60 0.47 -20.07
CA PHE A 165 -18.95 -0.25 -18.97
C PHE A 165 -19.92 -0.72 -17.88
N GLU A 166 -21.06 -0.03 -17.68
CA GLU A 166 -22.12 -0.51 -16.79
C GLU A 166 -22.76 -1.80 -17.30
N SER A 167 -22.89 -1.96 -18.63
CA SER A 167 -23.35 -3.23 -19.22
C SER A 167 -22.41 -4.41 -18.94
N LEU A 168 -21.13 -4.14 -18.69
CA LEU A 168 -20.10 -5.14 -18.41
C LEU A 168 -19.98 -5.49 -16.91
N ILE A 169 -20.80 -4.89 -16.03
CA ILE A 169 -20.79 -5.20 -14.59
C ILE A 169 -21.08 -6.67 -14.32
N GLN A 170 -21.99 -7.27 -15.10
CA GLN A 170 -22.32 -8.70 -14.98
C GLN A 170 -21.11 -9.60 -15.30
N ARG A 171 -20.18 -9.11 -16.13
CA ARG A 171 -18.90 -9.75 -16.43
C ARG A 171 -17.78 -9.36 -15.46
N ARG A 172 -18.12 -8.86 -14.26
CA ARG A 172 -17.19 -8.47 -13.19
C ARG A 172 -16.26 -7.30 -13.56
N VAL A 173 -16.68 -6.44 -14.47
CA VAL A 173 -15.99 -5.16 -14.73
C VAL A 173 -16.43 -4.12 -13.70
N ARG A 174 -15.46 -3.48 -13.04
CA ARG A 174 -15.68 -2.42 -12.05
C ARG A 174 -15.02 -1.11 -12.45
N THR A 175 -15.59 0.00 -12.00
CA THR A 175 -15.05 1.33 -12.21
C THR A 175 -14.26 1.79 -10.99
N VAL A 176 -13.07 2.38 -11.20
CA VAL A 176 -12.27 2.97 -10.13
C VAL A 176 -11.87 4.40 -10.49
N PHE A 177 -12.25 5.35 -9.64
CA PHE A 177 -11.97 6.77 -9.86
C PHE A 177 -10.62 7.16 -9.24
N LYS A 178 -9.76 7.80 -10.04
CA LYS A 178 -8.57 8.56 -9.60
C LYS A 178 -8.77 10.03 -9.95
N LYS A 179 -7.88 10.90 -9.45
CA LYS A 179 -7.98 12.37 -9.64
C LYS A 179 -8.09 12.81 -11.11
N LYS A 180 -7.30 12.23 -12.01
CA LYS A 180 -7.28 12.57 -13.45
C LYS A 180 -7.56 11.38 -14.37
N GLN A 181 -8.02 10.27 -13.79
CA GLN A 181 -8.26 9.04 -14.54
C GLN A 181 -9.45 8.27 -13.97
N ILE A 182 -10.23 7.63 -14.85
CA ILE A 182 -11.18 6.58 -14.49
C ILE A 182 -10.59 5.28 -15.02
N LEU A 183 -10.50 4.26 -14.17
CA LEU A 183 -10.10 2.91 -14.58
C LEU A 183 -11.31 2.01 -14.69
N PHE A 184 -11.27 1.12 -15.67
CA PHE A 184 -12.14 -0.05 -15.74
C PHE A 184 -11.29 -1.27 -15.50
N CYS A 185 -11.66 -2.05 -14.49
CA CYS A 185 -10.87 -3.17 -14.00
C CYS A 185 -11.70 -4.45 -14.02
N TRP A 186 -11.06 -5.57 -14.36
CA TRP A 186 -11.58 -6.91 -14.11
C TRP A 186 -10.75 -7.52 -12.96
N GLY A 187 -11.36 -7.68 -11.78
CA GLY A 187 -10.58 -7.88 -10.55
C GLY A 187 -9.65 -6.68 -10.29
N ASN A 188 -8.34 -6.89 -10.26
CA ASN A 188 -7.32 -5.81 -10.19
C ASN A 188 -6.68 -5.47 -11.54
N LEU A 189 -7.03 -6.21 -12.60
CA LEU A 189 -6.45 -6.02 -13.92
C LEU A 189 -7.12 -4.83 -14.61
N GLU A 190 -6.36 -3.77 -14.87
CA GLU A 190 -6.83 -2.62 -15.65
C GLU A 190 -7.04 -3.05 -17.10
N ILE A 191 -8.27 -2.97 -17.61
CA ILE A 191 -8.62 -3.33 -19.00
C ILE A 191 -8.87 -2.10 -19.88
N ALA A 192 -9.27 -0.99 -19.29
CA ALA A 192 -9.42 0.29 -19.96
C ALA A 192 -9.26 1.47 -19.00
N GLU A 193 -9.02 2.65 -19.57
CA GLU A 193 -8.96 3.90 -18.82
C GLU A 193 -9.55 5.07 -19.59
N ILE A 194 -10.09 6.03 -18.85
CA ILE A 194 -10.34 7.40 -19.30
C ILE A 194 -9.31 8.28 -18.63
N LYS A 195 -8.59 9.09 -19.42
CA LYS A 195 -7.67 10.12 -18.89
C LYS A 195 -8.17 11.50 -19.23
N MET A 196 -8.05 12.42 -18.29
CA MET A 196 -8.36 13.83 -18.52
C MET A 196 -7.09 14.57 -18.97
N ARG A 197 -7.11 15.14 -20.18
CA ARG A 197 -6.07 16.06 -20.69
C ARG A 197 -6.72 17.34 -21.15
N GLU A 198 -6.31 18.48 -20.59
CA GLU A 198 -6.75 19.82 -21.04
C GLU A 198 -8.28 19.94 -21.23
N ASN A 199 -9.06 19.43 -20.25
CA ASN A 199 -10.52 19.36 -20.24
C ASN A 199 -11.18 18.42 -21.29
N ARG A 200 -10.39 17.63 -22.03
CA ARG A 200 -10.88 16.55 -22.90
C ARG A 200 -10.64 15.19 -22.27
N ILE A 201 -11.45 14.22 -22.68
CA ILE A 201 -11.32 12.83 -22.26
C ILE A 201 -10.62 12.01 -23.35
N GLU A 202 -9.62 11.23 -22.95
CA GLU A 202 -8.96 10.22 -23.79
C GLU A 202 -9.38 8.84 -23.30
N LEU A 203 -10.01 8.05 -24.16
CA LEU A 203 -10.39 6.66 -23.88
C LEU A 203 -9.34 5.73 -24.51
N ALA A 204 -8.80 4.79 -23.74
CA ALA A 204 -7.85 3.81 -24.25
C ALA A 204 -7.94 2.49 -23.48
N THR A 205 -7.59 1.39 -24.13
CA THR A 205 -7.47 0.10 -23.45
C THR A 205 -6.17 0.03 -22.64
N LYS A 206 -6.15 -0.86 -21.65
CA LYS A 206 -4.99 -1.14 -20.80
C LYS A 206 -4.64 -2.62 -20.86
N VAL A 207 -3.39 -2.90 -21.25
CA VAL A 207 -2.87 -4.27 -21.43
C VAL A 207 -1.54 -4.44 -20.69
N ARG A 208 -1.42 -3.85 -19.49
CA ARG A 208 -0.18 -3.91 -18.68
C ARG A 208 -0.03 -5.20 -17.87
N TRP A 209 -1.08 -6.00 -17.84
CA TRP A 209 -1.18 -7.23 -17.07
C TRP A 209 -0.60 -8.45 -17.80
N THR A 210 -0.16 -8.30 -19.05
CA THR A 210 0.56 -9.35 -19.79
C THR A 210 1.83 -8.81 -20.40
N ARG A 211 2.85 -9.66 -20.53
CA ARG A 211 4.10 -9.37 -21.24
C ARG A 211 4.10 -9.90 -22.68
N ASN A 212 3.07 -10.62 -23.09
CA ASN A 212 2.96 -11.16 -24.44
C ASN A 212 2.70 -10.01 -25.43
N LYS A 213 3.67 -9.76 -26.31
CA LYS A 213 3.63 -8.67 -27.29
C LYS A 213 2.46 -8.81 -28.26
N ASP A 214 2.09 -10.03 -28.64
CA ASP A 214 1.00 -10.26 -29.59
C ASP A 214 -0.36 -9.92 -28.97
N ILE A 215 -0.54 -10.26 -27.69
CA ILE A 215 -1.75 -9.89 -26.92
C ILE A 215 -1.81 -8.38 -26.75
N VAL A 216 -0.69 -7.73 -26.43
CA VAL A 216 -0.61 -6.26 -26.31
C VAL A 216 -0.97 -5.59 -27.63
N LEU A 217 -0.36 -5.99 -28.75
CA LEU A 217 -0.63 -5.41 -30.07
C LEU A 217 -2.08 -5.61 -30.52
N LYS A 218 -2.66 -6.79 -30.24
CA LYS A 218 -4.05 -7.10 -30.57
C LYS A 218 -5.03 -6.19 -29.84
N PHE A 219 -4.82 -5.97 -28.55
CA PHE A 219 -5.81 -5.35 -27.68
C PHE A 219 -5.54 -3.88 -27.35
N GLN A 220 -4.37 -3.34 -27.67
CA GLN A 220 -4.07 -1.93 -27.45
C GLN A 220 -4.78 -1.05 -28.50
N LYS A 221 -5.89 -0.44 -28.09
CA LYS A 221 -6.78 0.34 -28.93
C LYS A 221 -7.15 1.66 -28.24
N THR A 222 -7.27 2.71 -29.04
CA THR A 222 -7.84 4.00 -28.61
C THR A 222 -9.34 3.98 -28.87
N GLY A 223 -10.10 4.50 -27.91
CA GLY A 223 -11.54 4.64 -27.99
C GLY A 223 -11.92 6.06 -28.39
N TRP A 224 -12.92 6.19 -29.26
CA TRP A 224 -13.54 7.46 -29.62
C TRP A 224 -15.03 7.22 -29.90
N ILE A 225 -15.81 8.30 -29.88
CA ILE A 225 -17.26 8.24 -30.06
C ILE A 225 -17.61 8.91 -31.38
N ASP A 226 -18.38 8.20 -32.19
CA ASP A 226 -18.81 8.67 -33.50
C ASP A 226 -19.98 9.66 -33.43
N SER A 227 -20.38 10.20 -34.58
CA SER A 227 -21.53 11.11 -34.69
C SER A 227 -22.87 10.43 -34.34
N ALA A 228 -22.94 9.10 -34.37
CA ALA A 228 -24.11 8.33 -33.95
C ALA A 228 -24.17 8.11 -32.43
N GLY A 229 -23.15 8.55 -31.68
CA GLY A 229 -23.07 8.37 -30.24
C GLY A 229 -22.70 6.94 -29.83
N LYS A 230 -21.96 6.23 -30.67
CA LYS A 230 -21.42 4.89 -30.37
C LYS A 230 -19.91 4.97 -30.19
N ILE A 231 -19.38 4.16 -29.27
CA ILE A 231 -17.95 3.93 -29.17
C ILE A 231 -17.52 3.11 -30.39
N ASN A 232 -16.37 3.45 -30.97
CA ASN A 232 -15.85 2.76 -32.14
C ASN A 232 -15.72 1.25 -31.88
N GLU A 233 -16.15 0.45 -32.86
CA GLU A 233 -16.31 -0.99 -32.72
C GLU A 233 -15.00 -1.71 -32.37
N GLU A 234 -13.88 -1.29 -32.97
CA GLU A 234 -12.56 -1.85 -32.66
C GLU A 234 -12.19 -1.77 -31.17
N PHE A 235 -12.58 -0.68 -30.50
CA PHE A 235 -12.33 -0.53 -29.06
C PHE A 235 -13.20 -1.49 -28.26
N CYS A 236 -14.49 -1.57 -28.58
CA CYS A 236 -15.43 -2.47 -27.91
C CYS A 236 -15.01 -3.93 -28.07
N GLN A 237 -14.70 -4.37 -29.29
CA GLN A 237 -14.21 -5.72 -29.58
C GLN A 237 -12.90 -6.04 -28.82
N ALA A 238 -12.02 -5.05 -28.65
CA ALA A 238 -10.80 -5.25 -27.88
C ALA A 238 -11.08 -5.42 -26.37
N VAL A 239 -11.99 -4.64 -25.80
CA VAL A 239 -12.41 -4.79 -24.40
C VAL A 239 -13.11 -6.12 -24.18
N ASP A 240 -14.09 -6.47 -25.02
CA ASP A 240 -14.83 -7.74 -24.90
C ASP A 240 -13.88 -8.93 -25.05
N GLY A 241 -12.99 -8.91 -26.04
CA GLY A 241 -11.99 -9.96 -26.24
C GLY A 241 -10.95 -10.04 -25.12
N MET A 242 -10.64 -8.94 -24.44
CA MET A 242 -9.82 -8.99 -23.22
C MET A 242 -10.56 -9.69 -22.08
N ILE A 243 -11.84 -9.39 -21.88
CA ILE A 243 -12.63 -10.05 -20.83
C ILE A 243 -12.78 -11.53 -21.13
N ASP A 244 -13.05 -11.91 -22.39
CA ASP A 244 -13.10 -13.32 -22.82
C ASP A 244 -11.78 -14.05 -22.51
N LEU A 245 -10.65 -13.42 -22.81
CA LEU A 245 -9.34 -13.99 -22.50
C LEU A 245 -9.12 -14.16 -21.00
N LEU A 246 -9.48 -13.16 -20.20
CA LEU A 246 -9.32 -13.21 -18.74
C LEU A 246 -10.22 -14.25 -18.08
N GLU A 247 -11.47 -14.40 -18.54
CA GLU A 247 -12.38 -15.45 -18.10
C GLU A 247 -11.85 -16.83 -18.47
N ASN A 248 -11.31 -17.00 -19.69
CA ASN A 248 -10.65 -18.26 -20.09
C ASN A 248 -9.40 -18.56 -19.25
N MET A 249 -8.59 -17.56 -18.95
CA MET A 249 -7.42 -17.72 -18.07
C MET A 249 -7.83 -18.09 -16.65
N GLU A 250 -8.94 -17.58 -16.13
CA GLU A 250 -9.47 -18.00 -14.83
C GLU A 250 -9.89 -19.47 -14.83
N MET A 251 -10.68 -19.89 -15.84
CA MET A 251 -11.16 -21.26 -15.98
C MET A 251 -10.01 -22.27 -16.13
N THR A 252 -8.94 -21.88 -16.82
CA THR A 252 -7.75 -22.72 -17.05
C THR A 252 -6.67 -22.57 -15.96
N ASN A 253 -6.95 -21.83 -14.88
CA ASN A 253 -6.01 -21.54 -13.79
C ASN A 253 -4.71 -20.85 -14.26
N GLY A 254 -4.77 -20.10 -15.36
CA GLY A 254 -3.66 -19.35 -15.95
C GLY A 254 -3.45 -17.95 -15.37
N LEU A 255 -4.29 -17.52 -14.41
CA LEU A 255 -4.11 -16.25 -13.70
C LEU A 255 -3.01 -16.33 -12.64
N GLU A 256 -2.29 -15.23 -12.44
CA GLU A 256 -1.38 -15.12 -11.30
C GLU A 256 -2.16 -15.21 -9.98
N ALA A 257 -1.51 -15.72 -8.93
CA ALA A 257 -2.13 -15.93 -7.62
C ALA A 257 -2.80 -14.65 -7.08
N LYS A 258 -2.13 -13.50 -7.24
CA LYS A 258 -2.63 -12.20 -6.78
C LYS A 258 -3.95 -11.80 -7.44
N ASP A 259 -4.09 -12.10 -8.73
CA ASP A 259 -5.25 -11.70 -9.52
C ASP A 259 -6.41 -12.65 -9.26
N LYS A 260 -6.14 -13.96 -9.12
CA LYS A 260 -7.13 -14.95 -8.69
C LYS A 260 -7.69 -14.63 -7.30
N LEU A 261 -6.81 -14.33 -6.33
CA LEU A 261 -7.23 -13.96 -4.98
C LEU A 261 -8.03 -12.66 -4.97
N ALA A 262 -7.65 -11.68 -5.78
CA ALA A 262 -8.41 -10.43 -5.91
C ALA A 262 -9.86 -10.69 -6.36
N LEU A 263 -10.06 -11.57 -7.35
CA LEU A 263 -11.40 -11.94 -7.81
C LEU A 263 -12.21 -12.61 -6.70
N GLN A 264 -11.60 -13.55 -5.97
CA GLN A 264 -12.27 -14.23 -4.86
C GLN A 264 -12.65 -13.23 -3.75
N LEU A 265 -11.75 -12.32 -3.36
CA LEU A 265 -12.04 -11.33 -2.33
C LEU A 265 -13.15 -10.35 -2.73
N ILE A 266 -13.25 -9.98 -4.00
CA ILE A 266 -14.25 -9.01 -4.47
C ILE A 266 -15.61 -9.68 -4.74
N TYR A 267 -15.61 -10.89 -5.30
CA TYR A 267 -16.80 -11.51 -5.88
C TYR A 267 -17.27 -12.80 -5.18
N ASP A 268 -16.48 -13.42 -4.30
CA ASP A 268 -16.94 -14.57 -3.50
C ASP A 268 -18.00 -14.10 -2.49
N LYS A 269 -19.22 -14.64 -2.63
CA LYS A 269 -20.42 -14.16 -1.92
C LYS A 269 -20.62 -14.83 -0.57
N GLU A 270 -19.97 -15.95 -0.29
CA GLU A 270 -20.31 -16.81 0.85
C GLU A 270 -19.28 -16.72 1.98
N ALA A 271 -18.03 -17.09 1.69
CA ALA A 271 -17.02 -17.25 2.73
C ALA A 271 -16.54 -15.90 3.28
N ILE A 272 -16.12 -15.00 2.40
CA ILE A 272 -15.63 -13.67 2.77
C ILE A 272 -16.73 -12.80 3.38
N LYS A 273 -17.94 -12.89 2.84
CA LYS A 273 -19.06 -12.07 3.29
C LYS A 273 -19.47 -12.37 4.73
N SER A 274 -19.50 -13.65 5.10
CA SER A 274 -19.86 -14.06 6.46
C SER A 274 -18.84 -13.61 7.51
N GLN A 275 -17.54 -13.62 7.18
CA GLN A 275 -16.48 -13.27 8.11
C GLN A 275 -16.22 -11.75 8.18
N PHE A 276 -16.08 -11.08 7.03
CA PHE A 276 -15.63 -9.68 6.95
C PHE A 276 -16.71 -8.70 6.53
N GLY A 277 -17.83 -9.17 5.98
CA GLY A 277 -18.89 -8.33 5.44
C GLY A 277 -18.85 -8.16 3.93
N LYS A 278 -19.66 -7.24 3.41
CA LYS A 278 -19.78 -7.02 1.96
C LYS A 278 -18.60 -6.22 1.45
N TRP A 279 -17.94 -6.70 0.38
CA TRP A 279 -16.91 -5.92 -0.31
C TRP A 279 -17.45 -4.55 -0.72
N THR A 280 -16.62 -3.52 -0.52
CA THR A 280 -16.90 -2.16 -0.95
C THR A 280 -15.64 -1.51 -1.50
N ALA A 281 -15.82 -0.51 -2.37
CA ALA A 281 -14.71 0.33 -2.79
C ALA A 281 -14.16 1.11 -1.58
N CYS A 282 -12.92 1.61 -1.69
CA CYS A 282 -12.32 2.41 -0.62
C CYS A 282 -13.28 3.53 -0.16
N PRO A 283 -13.74 3.52 1.11
CA PRO A 283 -14.78 4.44 1.56
C PRO A 283 -14.26 5.86 1.82
N TRP A 284 -12.94 6.07 1.76
CA TRP A 284 -12.27 7.31 2.13
C TRP A 284 -11.52 7.96 0.96
N THR A 285 -11.47 9.30 0.96
CA THR A 285 -10.56 10.10 0.12
C THR A 285 -9.28 10.39 0.88
N PHE A 286 -8.14 10.32 0.20
CA PHE A 286 -6.83 10.72 0.73
C PHE A 286 -6.32 11.96 -0.01
N LYS A 287 -5.63 12.86 0.69
CA LYS A 287 -4.95 13.98 0.00
C LYS A 287 -3.80 13.43 -0.84
N GLU A 288 -3.42 14.10 -1.93
CA GLU A 288 -2.41 13.59 -2.88
C GLU A 288 -1.07 13.19 -2.24
N ARG A 289 -0.67 13.83 -1.14
CA ARG A 289 0.56 13.47 -0.41
C ARG A 289 0.43 12.13 0.31
N GLU A 290 -0.77 11.76 0.76
CA GLU A 290 -1.09 10.53 1.48
C GLU A 290 -1.35 9.36 0.53
N VAL A 291 -1.84 9.61 -0.69
CA VAL A 291 -2.04 8.58 -1.73
C VAL A 291 -0.72 7.89 -2.11
N LYS A 292 0.43 8.55 -1.92
CA LYS A 292 1.74 7.90 -2.12
C LYS A 292 2.05 6.83 -1.06
N LEU A 293 1.51 6.98 0.15
CA LEU A 293 1.73 6.09 1.30
C LEU A 293 0.60 5.05 1.46
N PHE A 294 -0.57 5.37 0.92
CA PHE A 294 -1.76 4.56 0.97
C PHE A 294 -2.18 4.22 -0.47
N ASP A 295 -1.83 3.01 -0.92
CA ASP A 295 -2.28 2.50 -2.21
C ASP A 295 -3.58 1.67 -2.01
N PRO A 296 -4.77 2.26 -2.24
CA PRO A 296 -6.04 1.57 -2.02
C PRO A 296 -6.24 0.37 -2.95
N TYR A 297 -5.46 0.24 -4.03
CA TYR A 297 -5.60 -0.86 -4.99
C TYR A 297 -5.08 -2.20 -4.43
N ASN A 298 -4.24 -2.15 -3.41
CA ASN A 298 -3.72 -3.32 -2.73
C ASN A 298 -4.45 -3.62 -1.41
N LEU A 299 -5.55 -2.92 -1.14
CA LEU A 299 -6.35 -3.03 0.08
C LEU A 299 -7.78 -3.43 -0.29
N TYR A 300 -8.36 -4.30 0.52
CA TYR A 300 -9.73 -4.75 0.34
C TYR A 300 -10.56 -4.31 1.53
N PHE A 301 -11.64 -3.59 1.26
CA PHE A 301 -12.52 -3.01 2.26
C PHE A 301 -13.81 -3.81 2.31
N PHE A 302 -14.21 -4.20 3.51
CA PHE A 302 -15.44 -4.98 3.72
C PHE A 302 -16.30 -4.29 4.77
N GLN A 303 -17.54 -4.01 4.39
CA GLN A 303 -18.54 -3.41 5.25
C GLN A 303 -19.28 -4.52 5.99
N LYS A 304 -18.99 -4.69 7.28
CA LYS A 304 -19.60 -5.71 8.14
C LYS A 304 -21.03 -5.34 8.52
N ASN A 305 -21.19 -4.11 9.01
CA ASN A 305 -22.45 -3.47 9.36
C ASN A 305 -22.54 -2.09 8.68
N GLU A 306 -23.65 -1.36 8.84
CA GLU A 306 -23.83 -0.03 8.22
C GLU A 306 -22.65 0.93 8.49
N ASN A 307 -21.99 0.77 9.64
CA ASN A 307 -21.02 1.71 10.17
C ASN A 307 -19.59 1.17 10.35
N GLU A 308 -19.29 -0.09 10.00
CA GLU A 308 -17.99 -0.71 10.31
C GLU A 308 -17.29 -1.28 9.08
N ILE A 309 -16.02 -0.90 8.89
CA ILE A 309 -15.15 -1.36 7.80
C ILE A 309 -14.01 -2.21 8.34
N ASN A 310 -13.93 -3.43 7.82
CA ASN A 310 -12.76 -4.30 7.91
C ASN A 310 -11.83 -4.04 6.72
N ILE A 311 -10.52 -4.11 6.96
CA ILE A 311 -9.49 -3.94 5.94
C ILE A 311 -8.67 -5.22 5.87
N ILE A 312 -8.52 -5.78 4.67
CA ILE A 312 -7.70 -6.96 4.41
C ILE A 312 -6.51 -6.58 3.53
N ILE A 313 -5.33 -7.05 3.92
CA ILE A 313 -4.09 -6.98 3.13
C ILE A 313 -3.67 -8.41 2.77
N PRO A 314 -3.66 -8.79 1.48
CA PRO A 314 -3.11 -10.05 1.06
C PRO A 314 -1.58 -10.09 1.19
N VAL A 315 -1.10 -11.16 1.80
CA VAL A 315 0.32 -11.47 2.02
C VAL A 315 0.65 -12.77 1.30
N ILE A 316 0.73 -12.66 -0.02
CA ILE A 316 1.01 -13.76 -0.96
C ILE A 316 2.42 -13.69 -1.55
N GLU A 317 3.14 -12.59 -1.30
CA GLU A 317 4.54 -12.38 -1.67
C GLU A 317 5.18 -11.41 -0.68
N LYS A 318 6.50 -11.57 -0.44
CA LYS A 318 7.32 -10.66 0.37
C LYS A 318 6.67 -10.29 1.71
N PRO A 319 6.41 -11.27 2.60
CA PRO A 319 5.58 -11.06 3.79
C PRO A 319 6.10 -9.96 4.73
N MET A 320 7.42 -9.87 4.95
CA MET A 320 8.00 -8.77 5.74
C MET A 320 7.67 -7.39 5.16
N PHE A 321 7.76 -7.22 3.83
CA PHE A 321 7.41 -5.95 3.20
C PHE A 321 5.92 -5.64 3.35
N LYS A 322 5.05 -6.64 3.20
CA LYS A 322 3.60 -6.44 3.37
C LYS A 322 3.21 -6.07 4.80
N ILE A 323 3.87 -6.64 5.82
CA ILE A 323 3.66 -6.25 7.21
C ILE A 323 4.14 -4.83 7.47
N VAL A 324 5.29 -4.44 6.92
CA VAL A 324 5.77 -3.05 6.98
C VAL A 324 4.77 -2.10 6.33
N CYS A 325 4.23 -2.44 5.15
CA CYS A 325 3.16 -1.67 4.54
C CYS A 325 1.92 -1.61 5.43
N ALA A 326 1.52 -2.72 6.06
CA ALA A 326 0.39 -2.76 6.99
C ALA A 326 0.58 -1.79 8.16
N LEU A 327 1.80 -1.67 8.71
CA LEU A 327 2.12 -0.69 9.75
C LEU A 327 1.98 0.74 9.27
N ILE A 328 2.51 1.06 8.09
CA ILE A 328 2.37 2.38 7.48
C ILE A 328 0.89 2.71 7.26
N ILE A 329 0.11 1.76 6.74
CA ILE A 329 -1.32 1.93 6.50
C ILE A 329 -2.08 2.12 7.82
N ASN A 330 -1.80 1.30 8.84
CA ASN A 330 -2.39 1.45 10.16
C ASN A 330 -2.06 2.82 10.75
N ALA A 331 -0.82 3.28 10.61
CA ALA A 331 -0.39 4.61 11.03
C ALA A 331 -1.15 5.72 10.29
N VAL A 332 -1.32 5.62 8.96
CA VAL A 332 -2.15 6.55 8.16
C VAL A 332 -3.57 6.59 8.71
N LEU A 333 -4.20 5.43 8.94
CA LEU A 333 -5.58 5.34 9.41
C LEU A 333 -5.74 5.89 10.84
N CYS A 334 -4.81 5.58 11.74
CA CYS A 334 -4.81 6.10 13.12
C CYS A 334 -4.66 7.62 13.16
N CYS A 335 -3.69 8.16 12.43
CA CYS A 335 -3.46 9.61 12.37
C CYS A 335 -4.67 10.36 11.79
N ASN A 336 -5.42 9.71 10.90
CA ASN A 336 -6.67 10.20 10.34
C ASN A 336 -7.86 10.08 11.29
N HIS A 337 -8.01 8.94 11.98
CA HIS A 337 -9.12 8.69 12.88
C HIS A 337 -9.10 9.65 14.09
N MET A 338 -7.90 10.04 14.55
CA MET A 338 -7.72 10.97 15.67
C MET A 338 -7.88 12.45 15.29
N GLY A 339 -8.03 12.77 14.00
CA GLY A 339 -8.19 14.14 13.48
C GLY A 339 -9.64 14.62 13.38
N ARG A 340 -10.62 13.91 13.96
CA ARG A 340 -12.04 14.27 13.90
C ARG A 340 -12.30 15.60 14.61
N GLU A 341 -12.78 16.59 13.86
CA GLU A 341 -13.36 17.81 14.42
C GLU A 341 -14.70 17.45 15.07
N GLU A 342 -14.93 17.88 16.32
CA GLU A 342 -16.16 17.66 17.10
C GLU A 342 -17.44 18.21 16.42
N ASN A 343 -17.31 18.95 15.31
CA ASN A 343 -18.40 19.74 14.70
C ASN A 343 -18.69 19.40 13.22
N LYS A 344 -18.28 18.24 12.69
CA LYS A 344 -18.69 17.82 11.33
C LYS A 344 -19.76 16.73 11.37
N PRO A 345 -20.84 16.86 10.56
CA PRO A 345 -21.95 15.92 10.56
C PRO A 345 -21.48 14.53 10.10
N GLU A 346 -22.06 13.53 10.74
CA GLU A 346 -21.71 12.11 10.77
C GLU A 346 -21.31 11.52 9.41
N VAL A 347 -20.03 11.16 9.27
CA VAL A 347 -19.69 10.01 8.44
C VAL A 347 -19.82 8.79 9.35
N ASN A 348 -20.93 8.07 9.19
CA ASN A 348 -21.29 6.92 9.99
C ASN A 348 -20.36 5.70 9.80
N ILE A 349 -19.43 5.73 8.84
CA ILE A 349 -18.53 4.61 8.52
C ILE A 349 -17.19 4.77 9.28
N GLN A 350 -16.93 3.86 10.21
CA GLN A 350 -15.73 3.79 11.03
C GLN A 350 -14.89 2.55 10.68
N TRP A 351 -13.58 2.71 10.68
CA TRP A 351 -12.65 1.58 10.64
C TRP A 351 -12.65 0.89 12.00
N ASN A 352 -12.64 -0.44 12.02
CA ASN A 352 -12.69 -1.25 13.24
C ASN A 352 -11.38 -1.24 14.08
N GLY A 353 -10.36 -0.49 13.67
CA GLY A 353 -9.07 -0.43 14.35
C GLY A 353 -8.10 -1.56 14.01
N LYS A 354 -8.47 -2.50 13.13
CA LYS A 354 -7.65 -3.68 12.77
C LYS A 354 -7.37 -3.77 11.28
N ILE A 355 -6.22 -4.30 10.93
CA ILE A 355 -5.86 -4.68 9.55
C ILE A 355 -5.62 -6.18 9.51
N PHE A 356 -6.51 -6.92 8.85
CA PHE A 356 -6.40 -8.36 8.71
C PHE A 356 -5.33 -8.71 7.66
N LEU A 357 -4.38 -9.54 8.05
CA LEU A 357 -3.34 -10.05 7.18
C LEU A 357 -3.77 -11.41 6.64
N LEU A 358 -4.06 -11.49 5.34
CA LEU A 358 -4.46 -12.72 4.68
C LEU A 358 -3.22 -13.40 4.06
N CYS A 359 -2.67 -14.38 4.75
CA CYS A 359 -1.35 -14.95 4.46
C CYS A 359 -1.46 -16.34 3.80
N LEU A 360 -0.50 -16.70 2.95
CA LEU A 360 -0.32 -18.11 2.58
C LEU A 360 0.20 -18.92 3.77
N SER A 361 -0.24 -20.18 3.89
CA SER A 361 0.19 -21.12 4.93
C SER A 361 1.72 -21.30 4.95
N GLU A 362 2.37 -21.26 3.78
CA GLU A 362 3.83 -21.31 3.63
C GLU A 362 4.59 -20.19 4.35
N TYR A 363 3.96 -19.03 4.61
CA TYR A 363 4.60 -17.91 5.30
C TYR A 363 4.44 -17.94 6.82
N LYS A 364 3.83 -18.98 7.40
CA LYS A 364 3.53 -19.04 8.84
C LYS A 364 4.74 -18.75 9.73
N GLU A 365 5.91 -19.32 9.40
CA GLU A 365 7.14 -19.08 10.15
C GLU A 365 7.64 -17.64 10.01
N GLU A 366 7.65 -17.10 8.79
CA GLU A 366 8.12 -15.73 8.53
C GLU A 366 7.20 -14.68 9.18
N ILE A 367 5.89 -14.88 9.14
CA ILE A 367 4.91 -14.05 9.86
C ILE A 367 5.10 -14.16 11.37
N GLY A 368 5.38 -15.38 11.88
CA GLY A 368 5.75 -15.61 13.27
C GLY A 368 6.98 -14.81 13.70
N LEU A 369 8.02 -14.76 12.87
CA LEU A 369 9.20 -13.92 13.12
C LEU A 369 8.85 -12.42 13.11
N CYS A 370 7.92 -11.99 12.26
CA CYS A 370 7.48 -10.60 12.22
C CYS A 370 6.77 -10.16 13.50
N SER A 371 6.04 -11.08 14.15
CA SER A 371 5.35 -10.79 15.41
C SER A 371 6.28 -10.36 16.54
N GLN A 372 7.56 -10.77 16.50
CA GLN A 372 8.50 -10.56 17.58
C GLN A 372 8.87 -9.09 17.79
N TRP A 373 8.74 -8.24 16.77
CA TRP A 373 9.08 -6.82 16.87
C TRP A 373 7.87 -5.89 16.92
N LEU A 374 6.67 -6.41 16.66
CA LEU A 374 5.42 -5.67 16.76
C LEU A 374 5.03 -5.47 18.23
N LYS A 375 4.57 -4.26 18.56
CA LYS A 375 4.11 -3.92 19.91
C LYS A 375 2.71 -4.46 20.19
N ASP A 376 1.78 -4.21 19.27
CA ASP A 376 0.36 -4.49 19.44
C ASP A 376 -0.12 -5.45 18.34
N MET A 377 0.18 -6.75 18.49
CA MET A 377 -0.16 -7.80 17.51
C MET A 377 -1.67 -7.91 17.22
N GLN A 378 -2.51 -7.53 18.19
CA GLN A 378 -3.97 -7.55 18.05
C GLN A 378 -4.50 -6.60 16.96
N ASP A 379 -3.71 -5.58 16.57
CA ASP A 379 -4.05 -4.64 15.50
C ASP A 379 -3.85 -5.27 14.11
N PHE A 380 -3.14 -6.41 14.04
CA PHE A 380 -2.80 -7.14 12.82
C PHE A 380 -3.18 -8.63 12.89
N PRO A 381 -4.48 -8.99 13.02
CA PRO A 381 -4.89 -10.39 13.03
C PRO A 381 -4.44 -11.11 11.76
N VAL A 382 -3.82 -12.29 11.93
CA VAL A 382 -3.31 -13.11 10.82
C VAL A 382 -4.30 -14.22 10.51
N ILE A 383 -4.67 -14.36 9.25
CA ILE A 383 -5.58 -15.39 8.76
C ILE A 383 -4.87 -16.13 7.63
N PHE A 384 -4.75 -17.45 7.76
CA PHE A 384 -4.10 -18.26 6.75
C PHE A 384 -5.09 -18.75 5.70
N LEU A 385 -4.71 -18.59 4.43
CA LEU A 385 -5.42 -19.16 3.29
C LEU A 385 -5.39 -20.70 3.36
N PRO A 386 -6.50 -21.38 3.01
CA PRO A 386 -6.51 -22.84 2.86
C PRO A 386 -5.49 -23.30 1.81
N ASP A 387 -4.88 -24.48 1.97
CA ASP A 387 -3.82 -24.94 1.05
C ASP A 387 -4.30 -25.05 -0.42
N HIS A 388 -5.58 -25.38 -0.63
CA HIS A 388 -6.22 -25.48 -1.94
C HIS A 388 -7.09 -24.26 -2.30
N TRP A 389 -6.81 -23.08 -1.73
CA TRP A 389 -7.63 -21.86 -1.94
C TRP A 389 -7.80 -21.47 -3.42
N ARG A 390 -6.83 -21.84 -4.27
CA ARG A 390 -6.92 -21.58 -5.70
C ARG A 390 -8.06 -22.37 -6.33
N ASP A 391 -8.27 -23.61 -5.93
CA ASP A 391 -9.22 -24.50 -6.61
C ASP A 391 -10.56 -24.56 -5.87
N GLU A 392 -10.52 -24.56 -4.54
CA GLU A 392 -11.70 -24.72 -3.67
C GLU A 392 -12.28 -23.39 -3.15
N GLY A 393 -11.62 -22.27 -3.45
CA GLY A 393 -12.01 -20.95 -2.97
C GLY A 393 -11.72 -20.72 -1.49
N LEU A 394 -12.43 -19.78 -0.87
CA LEU A 394 -12.12 -19.27 0.47
C LEU A 394 -13.01 -19.87 1.58
N ARG A 395 -13.72 -20.98 1.30
CA ARG A 395 -14.78 -21.57 2.15
C ARG A 395 -14.36 -22.02 3.55
N GLN A 396 -13.07 -22.12 3.84
CA GLN A 396 -12.53 -22.63 5.11
C GLN A 396 -11.57 -21.66 5.81
N LEU A 397 -11.76 -20.35 5.65
CA LEU A 397 -10.95 -19.38 6.40
C LEU A 397 -11.17 -19.58 7.90
N LYS A 398 -10.09 -19.95 8.60
CA LYS A 398 -10.03 -20.04 10.06
C LYS A 398 -9.12 -18.92 10.57
N GLU A 399 -9.59 -18.23 11.61
CA GLU A 399 -8.74 -17.30 12.38
C GLU A 399 -7.63 -18.03 13.13
#